data_AF-W2SMQ9-F1
#
_entry.id   AF-W2SMQ9-F1
#
_cell.length_a   1.000
_cell.length_b   1.000
_cell.length_c   1.000
_cell.angle_alpha   90.00
_cell.angle_beta   90.00
_cell.angle_gamma   90.00
#
_symmetry.space_group_name_H-M   'P 1'
#
loop_
_entity.id
_entity.type
_entity.pdbx_description
1 polymer ?
#
loop_
_entity_poly.entity_id
_entity_poly.type
_entity_poly.pdbx_seq_one_letter_code
_entity_poly.pdbx_strand_id
1 'polypeptide(L)'
;MRCGLYPDKPWRNRPRIVPSIKITCTSKDRGSPFCRQLGENFKSDLHLENEAAVVAWFVDLYRQHLDEKIFQEELGSFLGMLENTRYENMSLATNYYSSVFVLIQTLAIKRFNLEMLPEVETRIIRRVYEQLTDYIELEKMRKNNVESKVPAIPKLPDGFHFDVDPSIEASTVDQVQLLLFECEQARNYIVEALRKSTTGR
;
A
#
# COMPACT_ATOMS: atom_id res chain seq x y z
N MET A 1 40.42 -14.46 14.90
CA MET A 1 39.49 -15.41 14.24
C MET A 1 38.40 -14.60 13.56
N ARG A 2 38.27 -14.74 12.23
CA ARG A 2 37.29 -14.03 11.40
C ARG A 2 36.03 -14.88 11.30
N CYS A 3 34.87 -14.31 11.65
CA CYS A 3 33.57 -14.84 11.23
C CYS A 3 32.99 -13.87 10.20
N GLY A 4 32.63 -14.43 9.03
CA GLY A 4 32.44 -13.71 7.78
C GLY A 4 31.26 -12.76 7.77
N LEU A 5 31.55 -11.53 7.37
CA LEU A 5 30.62 -10.57 6.79
C LEU A 5 29.89 -11.24 5.61
N TYR A 6 28.57 -11.28 5.66
CA TYR A 6 27.76 -11.59 4.48
C TYR A 6 27.94 -10.47 3.46
N PRO A 7 28.26 -10.77 2.19
CA PRO A 7 28.41 -9.75 1.17
C PRO A 7 27.04 -9.24 0.73
N ASP A 8 26.99 -7.93 0.49
CA ASP A 8 25.94 -7.20 -0.23
C ASP A 8 25.51 -7.97 -1.47
N LYS A 9 24.30 -8.56 -1.43
CA LYS A 9 23.64 -9.07 -2.63
C LYS A 9 22.56 -8.07 -3.05
N PRO A 10 22.63 -7.51 -4.27
CA PRO A 10 21.56 -6.66 -4.78
C PRO A 10 20.27 -7.46 -4.92
N TRP A 11 19.14 -6.85 -4.52
CA TRP A 11 17.76 -7.37 -4.58
C TRP A 11 17.23 -7.66 -6.01
N ARG A 12 18.11 -7.82 -7.01
CA ARG A 12 17.79 -7.87 -8.44
C ARG A 12 17.27 -9.20 -8.97
N ASN A 13 17.43 -10.32 -8.26
CA ASN A 13 17.12 -11.65 -8.80
C ASN A 13 16.26 -12.51 -7.85
N ARG A 14 14.96 -12.20 -7.73
CA ARG A 14 13.97 -13.17 -7.23
C ARG A 14 12.91 -13.43 -8.32
N PRO A 15 12.52 -14.70 -8.56
CA PRO A 15 11.57 -15.07 -9.61
C PRO A 15 10.19 -14.45 -9.35
N ARG A 16 9.50 -14.05 -10.43
CA ARG A 16 8.10 -13.58 -10.40
C ARG A 16 7.22 -14.74 -9.95
N ILE A 17 6.67 -14.62 -8.74
CA ILE A 17 5.61 -15.48 -8.25
C ILE A 17 4.37 -14.59 -8.18
N VAL A 18 3.31 -14.96 -8.89
CA VAL A 18 1.97 -14.41 -8.69
C VAL A 18 1.49 -14.91 -7.32
N PRO A 19 1.18 -14.06 -6.33
CA PRO A 19 0.57 -14.55 -5.12
C PRO A 19 -0.94 -14.25 -5.16
N SER A 20 -1.76 -15.29 -5.28
CA SER A 20 -2.70 -15.52 -4.17
C SER A 20 -1.81 -15.70 -2.94
N ILE A 21 -2.10 -15.05 -1.81
CA ILE A 21 -1.23 -15.10 -0.62
C ILE A 21 -0.96 -16.56 -0.25
N LYS A 22 0.19 -17.07 -0.70
CA LYS A 22 0.78 -18.33 -0.30
C LYS A 22 2.07 -17.93 0.38
N ILE A 23 2.02 -17.77 1.70
CA ILE A 23 3.20 -17.67 2.53
C ILE A 23 3.82 -19.08 2.56
N THR A 24 4.60 -19.44 1.55
CA THR A 24 5.43 -20.64 1.63
C THR A 24 6.69 -20.30 2.42
N CYS A 25 6.69 -20.68 3.70
CA CYS A 25 7.93 -20.78 4.48
C CYS A 25 8.86 -21.78 3.76
N THR A 26 9.98 -21.28 3.22
CA THR A 26 11.02 -22.18 2.72
C THR A 26 11.71 -22.85 3.91
N SER A 27 12.10 -24.11 3.74
CA SER A 27 12.51 -25.04 4.81
C SER A 27 13.76 -24.65 5.61
N LYS A 28 14.30 -23.44 5.42
CA LYS A 28 15.59 -22.98 5.97
C LYS A 28 15.48 -22.03 7.17
N ASP A 29 14.29 -21.51 7.48
CA ASP A 29 14.10 -20.47 8.52
C ASP A 29 13.28 -20.94 9.74
N ARG A 30 13.50 -22.18 10.21
CA ARG A 30 12.81 -22.73 11.40
C ARG A 30 13.26 -22.15 12.75
N GLY A 31 14.14 -21.16 12.75
CA GLY A 31 14.72 -20.55 13.96
C GLY A 31 14.23 -19.14 14.30
N SER A 32 13.54 -18.44 13.39
CA SER A 32 13.11 -17.06 13.65
C SER A 32 11.87 -17.01 14.56
N PRO A 33 11.87 -16.20 15.64
CA PRO A 33 10.68 -15.94 16.46
C PRO A 33 9.49 -15.46 15.63
N PHE A 34 9.75 -14.77 14.52
CA PHE A 34 8.77 -14.21 13.59
C PHE A 34 8.01 -15.30 12.81
N CYS A 35 8.66 -16.42 12.49
CA CYS A 35 8.03 -17.53 11.77
C CYS A 35 7.21 -18.47 12.67
N ARG A 36 7.55 -18.58 13.97
CA ARG A 36 6.79 -19.44 14.91
C ARG A 36 5.40 -18.91 15.22
N GLN A 37 5.20 -17.59 15.18
CA GLN A 37 3.89 -16.98 15.46
C GLN A 37 2.91 -17.12 14.29
N LEU A 38 3.40 -17.30 13.05
CA LEU A 38 2.60 -17.22 11.82
C LEU A 38 2.34 -18.58 11.13
N GLY A 39 2.94 -19.67 11.63
CA GLY A 39 3.03 -20.94 10.89
C GLY A 39 1.85 -21.91 10.99
N GLU A 40 0.90 -21.74 11.91
CA GLU A 40 -0.09 -22.82 12.19
C GLU A 40 -1.54 -22.58 11.75
N ASN A 41 -1.95 -21.40 11.23
CA ASN A 41 -3.38 -21.14 10.99
C ASN A 41 -3.82 -20.68 9.58
N PHE A 42 -2.94 -20.54 8.58
CA PHE A 42 -3.33 -20.01 7.26
C PHE A 42 -3.40 -21.09 6.16
N LYS A 43 -4.27 -22.10 6.34
CA LYS A 43 -4.42 -23.20 5.36
C LYS A 43 -5.79 -23.30 4.68
N SER A 44 -6.59 -22.26 4.73
CA SER A 44 -7.87 -22.18 4.01
C SER A 44 -8.01 -20.78 3.41
N ASP A 45 -8.51 -20.72 2.17
CA ASP A 45 -8.88 -19.52 1.42
C ASP A 45 -9.92 -18.68 2.20
N LEU A 46 -9.45 -18.01 3.26
CA LEU A 46 -10.20 -17.05 4.05
C LEU A 46 -10.01 -15.70 3.36
N HIS A 47 -10.90 -15.38 2.42
CA HIS A 47 -11.09 -14.00 2.00
C HIS A 47 -11.66 -13.25 3.21
N LEU A 48 -10.78 -12.76 4.08
CA LEU A 48 -11.18 -12.01 5.25
C LEU A 48 -11.79 -10.70 4.74
N GLU A 49 -13.07 -10.45 5.01
CA GLU A 49 -13.76 -9.22 4.56
C GLU A 49 -13.03 -7.94 4.97
N ASN A 50 -12.19 -8.02 6.02
CA ASN A 50 -11.41 -6.93 6.57
C ASN A 50 -9.89 -7.11 6.44
N GLU A 51 -9.41 -7.92 5.50
CA GLU A 51 -7.97 -8.19 5.34
C GLU A 51 -7.16 -6.89 5.20
N ALA A 52 -7.60 -5.96 4.36
CA ALA A 52 -6.95 -4.68 4.16
C ALA A 52 -6.78 -3.89 5.47
N ALA A 53 -7.78 -3.92 6.36
CA ALA A 53 -7.71 -3.25 7.65
C ALA A 53 -6.73 -3.94 8.60
N VAL A 54 -6.67 -5.28 8.59
CA VAL A 54 -5.70 -6.03 9.40
C VAL A 54 -4.28 -5.77 8.92
N VAL A 55 -4.05 -5.75 7.60
CA VAL A 55 -2.73 -5.44 7.03
C VAL A 55 -2.36 -3.98 7.32
N ALA A 56 -3.29 -3.03 7.22
CA ALA A 56 -3.07 -1.63 7.60
C ALA A 56 -2.61 -1.51 9.05
N TRP A 57 -3.30 -2.18 9.98
CA TRP A 57 -2.92 -2.24 11.38
C TRP A 57 -1.51 -2.83 11.58
N PHE A 58 -1.18 -3.88 10.82
CA PHE A 58 0.15 -4.48 10.88
C PHE A 58 1.25 -3.53 10.37
N VAL A 59 0.98 -2.78 9.31
CA VAL A 59 1.88 -1.73 8.80
C VAL A 59 2.09 -0.63 9.85
N ASP A 60 1.02 -0.21 10.53
CA ASP A 60 1.12 0.79 11.60
C ASP A 60 1.89 0.27 12.82
N LEU A 61 1.70 -0.99 13.20
CA LEU A 61 2.48 -1.61 14.25
C LEU A 61 3.97 -1.67 13.88
N TYR A 62 4.28 -2.06 12.64
CA TYR A 62 5.65 -2.06 12.13
C TYR A 62 6.28 -0.67 12.23
N ARG A 63 5.54 0.37 11.82
CA ARG A 63 5.96 1.77 11.89
C ARG A 63 6.26 2.21 13.32
N GLN A 64 5.47 1.79 14.31
CA GLN A 64 5.67 2.14 15.72
C GLN A 64 6.98 1.57 16.29
N HIS A 65 7.37 0.36 15.85
CA HIS A 65 8.58 -0.33 16.31
C HIS A 65 9.81 -0.11 15.42
N LEU A 66 9.72 0.79 14.45
CA LEU A 66 10.76 1.01 13.44
C LEU A 66 12.10 1.52 14.01
N ASP A 67 12.11 2.07 15.23
CA ASP A 67 13.34 2.51 15.91
C ASP A 67 14.15 1.32 16.49
N GLU A 68 13.55 0.14 16.57
CA GLU A 68 14.22 -1.07 17.02
C GLU A 68 15.03 -1.72 15.89
N LYS A 69 16.25 -2.16 16.21
CA LYS A 69 17.21 -2.70 15.22
C LYS A 69 16.65 -3.89 14.43
N ILE A 70 15.87 -4.75 15.08
CA ILE A 70 15.26 -5.95 14.46
C ILE A 70 14.31 -5.52 13.33
N PHE A 71 13.53 -4.47 13.53
CA PHE A 71 12.61 -3.95 12.53
C PHE A 71 13.34 -3.20 11.40
N GLN A 72 14.50 -2.60 11.67
CA GLN A 72 15.30 -1.98 10.62
C GLN A 72 15.96 -3.01 9.71
N GLU A 73 16.40 -4.14 10.28
CA GLU A 73 17.02 -5.25 9.54
C GLU A 73 16.02 -5.93 8.60
N GLU A 74 14.77 -6.10 9.03
CA GLU A 74 13.70 -6.76 8.24
C GLU A 74 12.92 -5.81 7.31
N LEU A 75 13.25 -4.51 7.31
CA LEU A 75 12.48 -3.49 6.59
C LEU A 75 12.37 -3.76 5.08
N GLY A 76 13.47 -4.22 4.46
CA GLY A 76 13.46 -4.58 3.04
C GLY A 76 12.55 -5.77 2.74
N SER A 77 12.58 -6.80 3.61
CA SER A 77 11.68 -7.96 3.51
C SER A 77 10.21 -7.52 3.66
N PHE A 78 9.94 -6.66 4.62
CA PHE A 78 8.60 -6.14 4.89
C PHE A 78 8.03 -5.34 3.72
N LEU A 79 8.79 -4.38 3.19
CA LEU A 79 8.40 -3.60 2.01
C LEU A 79 8.18 -4.48 0.76
N GLY A 80 8.97 -5.55 0.61
CA GLY A 80 8.78 -6.53 -0.47
C GLY A 80 7.45 -7.29 -0.37
N MET A 81 6.90 -7.50 0.83
CA MET A 81 5.56 -8.08 0.99
C MET A 81 4.47 -7.08 0.58
N LEU A 82 4.64 -5.80 0.94
CA LEU A 82 3.70 -4.73 0.60
C LEU A 82 3.64 -4.46 -0.91
N GLU A 83 4.79 -4.57 -1.62
CA GLU A 83 4.88 -4.39 -3.08
C GLU A 83 3.90 -5.28 -3.87
N ASN A 84 3.60 -6.47 -3.35
CA ASN A 84 2.80 -7.48 -4.05
C ASN A 84 1.33 -7.53 -3.59
N THR A 85 0.96 -6.72 -2.60
CA THR A 85 -0.41 -6.71 -2.05
C THR A 85 -1.30 -5.79 -2.88
N ARG A 86 -2.45 -6.30 -3.31
CA ARG A 86 -3.44 -5.59 -4.12
C ARG A 86 -4.84 -5.96 -3.66
N TYR A 87 -5.75 -4.99 -3.71
CA TYR A 87 -7.14 -5.18 -3.35
C TYR A 87 -8.04 -4.80 -4.51
N GLU A 88 -9.07 -5.60 -4.75
CA GLU A 88 -10.06 -5.34 -5.82
C GLU A 88 -11.01 -4.20 -5.43
N ASN A 89 -11.38 -4.13 -4.14
CA ASN A 89 -12.25 -3.10 -3.61
C ASN A 89 -11.41 -1.94 -3.04
N MET A 90 -11.36 -0.83 -3.79
CA MET A 90 -10.60 0.35 -3.38
C MET A 90 -11.11 0.99 -2.08
N SER A 91 -12.42 0.98 -1.83
CA SER A 91 -12.99 1.54 -0.59
C SER A 91 -12.53 0.77 0.65
N LEU A 92 -12.39 -0.55 0.56
CA LEU A 92 -11.83 -1.36 1.65
C LEU A 92 -10.31 -1.21 1.76
N ALA A 93 -9.63 -0.92 0.65
CA ALA A 93 -8.17 -0.80 0.56
C ALA A 93 -7.64 0.56 1.04
N THR A 94 -8.49 1.57 1.21
CA THR A 94 -8.09 2.93 1.58
C THR A 94 -7.17 2.94 2.81
N ASN A 95 -7.58 2.28 3.89
CA ASN A 95 -6.80 2.23 5.12
C ASN A 95 -5.42 1.59 4.92
N TYR A 96 -5.35 0.55 4.08
CA TYR A 96 -4.08 -0.10 3.74
C TYR A 96 -3.14 0.87 3.03
N TYR A 97 -3.60 1.51 1.94
CA TYR A 97 -2.75 2.41 1.16
C TYR A 97 -2.32 3.63 2.00
N SER A 98 -3.22 4.23 2.78
CA SER A 98 -2.88 5.32 3.70
C SER A 98 -1.80 4.91 4.71
N SER A 99 -1.93 3.75 5.37
CA SER A 99 -0.90 3.26 6.30
C SER A 99 0.45 3.02 5.61
N VAL A 100 0.45 2.49 4.39
CA VAL A 100 1.68 2.32 3.58
C VAL A 100 2.32 3.67 3.26
N PHE A 101 1.54 4.68 2.85
CA PHE A 101 2.07 6.01 2.56
C PHE A 101 2.64 6.68 3.81
N VAL A 102 1.97 6.58 4.97
CA VAL A 102 2.48 7.10 6.24
C VAL A 102 3.78 6.40 6.67
N LEU A 103 3.90 5.08 6.46
CA LEU A 103 5.16 4.36 6.67
C LEU A 103 6.26 4.94 5.78
N ILE A 104 6.01 5.10 4.48
CA ILE A 104 7.00 5.62 3.52
C ILE A 104 7.43 7.05 3.88
N GLN A 105 6.48 7.92 4.24
CA GLN A 105 6.78 9.27 4.74
C GLN A 105 7.65 9.20 6.00
N THR A 106 7.35 8.30 6.93
CA THR A 106 8.14 8.10 8.15
C THR A 106 9.58 7.67 7.83
N LEU A 107 9.76 6.75 6.88
CA LEU A 107 11.08 6.32 6.41
C LEU A 107 11.89 7.49 5.85
N ALA A 108 11.26 8.33 5.03
CA ALA A 108 11.88 9.50 4.44
C ALA A 108 12.24 10.57 5.49
N ILE A 109 11.31 10.88 6.41
CA ILE A 109 11.51 11.88 7.48
C ILE A 109 12.63 11.45 8.44
N LYS A 110 12.59 10.19 8.91
CA LYS A 110 13.61 9.63 9.80
C LYS A 110 14.91 9.28 9.07
N ARG A 111 14.93 9.36 7.74
CA ARG A 111 16.08 9.04 6.87
C ARG A 111 16.59 7.62 7.06
N PHE A 112 15.68 6.68 7.29
CA PHE A 112 16.05 5.27 7.40
C PHE A 112 16.42 4.73 6.03
N ASN A 113 17.63 4.15 5.96
CA ASN A 113 18.17 3.48 4.78
C ASN A 113 17.90 4.27 3.48
N LEU A 114 18.54 5.43 3.35
CA LEU A 114 18.35 6.36 2.22
C LEU A 114 18.55 5.69 0.86
N GLU A 115 19.41 4.67 0.77
CA GLU A 115 19.67 3.91 -0.45
C GLU A 115 18.45 3.10 -0.93
N MET A 116 17.53 2.79 -0.01
CA MET A 116 16.31 2.05 -0.29
C MET A 116 15.16 2.94 -0.77
N LEU A 117 15.17 4.24 -0.46
CA LEU A 117 14.09 5.16 -0.83
C LEU A 117 13.83 5.25 -2.36
N PRO A 118 14.85 5.24 -3.24
CA PRO A 118 14.63 5.16 -4.69
C PRO A 118 13.93 3.86 -5.12
N GLU A 119 14.21 2.74 -4.45
CA GLU A 119 13.52 1.48 -4.72
C GLU A 119 12.06 1.53 -4.28
N VAL A 120 11.79 2.13 -3.11
CA VAL A 120 10.43 2.36 -2.61
C VAL A 120 9.62 3.25 -3.56
N GLU A 121 10.22 4.34 -4.07
CA GLU A 121 9.58 5.21 -5.06
C GLU A 121 9.19 4.42 -6.32
N THR A 122 10.14 3.67 -6.87
CA THR A 122 9.96 3.02 -8.17
C THR A 122 9.10 1.76 -8.14
N ARG A 123 9.12 1.00 -7.04
CA ARG A 123 8.44 -0.30 -6.91
C ARG A 123 7.10 -0.22 -6.21
N ILE A 124 6.95 0.67 -5.23
CA ILE A 124 5.71 0.81 -4.46
C ILE A 124 4.95 2.04 -4.94
N ILE A 125 5.47 3.24 -4.68
CA ILE A 125 4.76 4.51 -4.97
C ILE A 125 4.30 4.58 -6.42
N ARG A 126 5.20 4.38 -7.38
CA ARG A 126 4.86 4.45 -8.80
C ARG A 126 3.76 3.45 -9.20
N ARG A 127 3.83 2.21 -8.70
CA ARG A 127 2.84 1.18 -9.04
C ARG A 127 1.48 1.45 -8.42
N VAL A 128 1.46 1.96 -7.19
CA VAL A 128 0.20 2.35 -6.54
C VAL A 128 -0.40 3.54 -7.26
N TYR A 129 0.41 4.54 -7.64
CA TYR A 129 -0.05 5.68 -8.44
C TYR A 129 -0.68 5.26 -9.78
N GLU A 130 -0.02 4.36 -10.51
CA GLU A 130 -0.56 3.78 -11.76
C GLU A 130 -1.92 3.08 -11.49
N GLN A 131 -2.02 2.27 -10.44
CA GLN A 131 -3.26 1.57 -10.07
C GLN A 131 -4.41 2.52 -9.71
N LEU A 132 -4.15 3.55 -8.91
CA LEU A 132 -5.16 4.53 -8.51
C LEU A 132 -5.64 5.36 -9.70
N THR A 133 -4.72 5.72 -10.62
CA THR A 133 -5.04 6.46 -11.84
C THR A 133 -5.91 5.62 -12.77
N ASP A 134 -5.51 4.38 -13.03
CA ASP A 134 -6.27 3.43 -13.85
C ASP A 134 -7.70 3.24 -13.30
N TYR A 135 -7.85 3.14 -11.98
CA TYR A 135 -9.14 3.02 -11.33
C TYR A 135 -10.04 4.24 -11.58
N ILE A 136 -9.51 5.45 -11.40
CA ILE A 136 -10.26 6.70 -11.65
C ILE A 136 -10.71 6.78 -13.11
N GLU A 137 -9.84 6.41 -14.06
CA GLU A 137 -10.18 6.42 -15.48
C GLU A 137 -11.30 5.42 -15.82
N LEU A 138 -11.21 4.20 -15.31
CA LEU A 138 -12.25 3.18 -15.49
C LEU A 138 -13.60 3.65 -14.93
N GLU A 139 -13.59 4.30 -13.77
CA GLU A 139 -14.81 4.79 -13.14
C GLU A 139 -15.45 5.96 -13.91
N LYS A 140 -14.63 6.85 -14.49
CA LYS A 140 -15.10 7.89 -15.42
C LYS A 140 -15.74 7.27 -16.67
N MET A 141 -15.14 6.23 -17.25
CA MET A 141 -15.69 5.55 -18.42
C MET A 141 -17.00 4.83 -18.12
N ARG A 142 -17.17 4.27 -16.92
CA ARG A 142 -18.44 3.68 -16.46
C ARG A 142 -19.54 4.73 -16.36
N LYS A 143 -19.27 5.87 -15.73
CA LYS A 143 -20.26 6.97 -15.61
C LYS A 143 -20.71 7.48 -16.98
N ASN A 144 -19.77 7.73 -17.90
CA ASN A 144 -20.09 8.19 -19.26
C ASN A 144 -20.91 7.17 -20.08
N ASN A 145 -20.70 5.86 -19.86
CA ASN A 145 -21.49 4.80 -20.50
C ASN A 145 -22.91 4.66 -19.94
N VAL A 146 -23.11 5.02 -18.68
CA VAL A 146 -24.44 4.99 -18.05
C VAL A 146 -25.25 6.21 -18.50
N GLU A 147 -24.64 7.41 -18.48
CA GLU A 147 -25.30 8.65 -18.93
C GLU A 147 -25.72 8.61 -20.40
N SER A 148 -24.97 7.91 -21.25
CA SER A 148 -25.31 7.73 -22.68
C SER A 148 -26.43 6.70 -22.94
N LYS A 149 -26.90 5.99 -21.93
CA LYS A 149 -27.96 4.96 -22.04
C LYS A 149 -29.27 5.31 -21.34
N VAL A 150 -29.40 6.49 -20.74
CA VAL A 150 -30.67 6.92 -20.11
C VAL A 150 -31.58 7.56 -21.17
N PRO A 151 -32.69 6.92 -21.59
CA PRO A 151 -33.70 7.61 -22.39
C PRO A 151 -34.34 8.72 -21.53
N ALA A 152 -34.43 9.91 -22.10
CA ALA A 152 -35.00 11.09 -21.44
C ALA A 152 -36.43 10.81 -20.95
N ILE A 153 -36.60 10.59 -19.65
CA ILE A 153 -37.90 10.51 -19.00
C ILE A 153 -38.42 11.95 -18.81
N PRO A 154 -39.68 12.28 -19.18
CA PRO A 154 -40.22 13.63 -19.06
C PRO A 154 -40.31 14.06 -17.59
N LYS A 155 -39.90 15.30 -17.31
CA LYS A 155 -39.97 15.93 -15.97
C LYS A 155 -41.43 16.12 -15.54
N LEU A 156 -41.76 15.65 -14.33
CA LEU A 156 -42.98 16.00 -13.59
C LEU A 156 -42.66 17.04 -12.50
N PRO A 157 -43.64 17.86 -12.08
CA PRO A 157 -43.40 19.19 -11.50
C PRO A 157 -43.11 19.20 -9.99
N ASP A 158 -42.53 20.33 -9.58
CA ASP A 158 -41.97 20.67 -8.27
C ASP A 158 -42.90 20.40 -7.08
N GLY A 159 -42.38 19.61 -6.13
CA GLY A 159 -42.89 19.46 -4.78
C GLY A 159 -41.73 19.09 -3.85
N PHE A 160 -41.31 20.06 -3.03
CA PHE A 160 -40.21 19.95 -2.07
C PHE A 160 -40.30 18.68 -1.21
N HIS A 161 -39.29 17.81 -1.34
CA HIS A 161 -38.89 16.86 -0.31
C HIS A 161 -37.43 17.16 0.04
N PHE A 162 -37.20 17.68 1.25
CA PHE A 162 -35.86 17.80 1.83
C PHE A 162 -35.53 16.45 2.47
N ASP A 163 -35.13 15.48 1.65
CA ASP A 163 -34.45 14.30 2.15
C ASP A 163 -33.00 14.71 2.42
N VAL A 164 -32.67 14.90 3.70
CA VAL A 164 -31.29 14.95 4.14
C VAL A 164 -30.73 13.57 3.89
N ASP A 165 -30.07 13.41 2.74
CA ASP A 165 -29.38 12.19 2.36
C ASP A 165 -28.31 11.89 3.43
N PRO A 166 -28.34 10.75 4.13
CA PRO A 166 -27.28 10.38 5.09
C PRO A 166 -25.93 10.11 4.41
N SER A 167 -25.83 10.30 3.09
CA SER A 167 -24.65 9.99 2.28
C SER A 167 -23.55 11.05 2.40
N ILE A 168 -23.00 11.21 3.61
CA ILE A 168 -21.61 11.66 3.80
C ILE A 168 -20.67 10.43 3.63
N GLU A 169 -21.03 9.47 2.78
CA GLU A 169 -20.05 8.54 2.23
C GLU A 169 -19.45 9.25 1.02
N ALA A 170 -18.27 9.85 1.23
CA ALA A 170 -17.45 10.37 0.13
C ALA A 170 -17.39 9.31 -0.96
N SER A 171 -17.69 9.67 -2.22
CA SER A 171 -17.79 8.65 -3.27
C SER A 171 -16.44 7.94 -3.39
N THR A 172 -16.43 6.67 -3.81
CA THR A 172 -15.18 5.92 -3.96
C THR A 172 -14.15 6.66 -4.82
N VAL A 173 -14.60 7.49 -5.77
CA VAL A 173 -13.71 8.35 -6.57
C VAL A 173 -13.03 9.41 -5.70
N ASP A 174 -13.74 10.05 -4.78
CA ASP A 174 -13.19 11.07 -3.89
C ASP A 174 -12.19 10.44 -2.90
N GLN A 175 -12.49 9.24 -2.40
CA GLN A 175 -11.55 8.46 -1.57
C GLN A 175 -10.26 8.13 -2.34
N VAL A 176 -10.38 7.66 -3.58
CA VAL A 176 -9.21 7.32 -4.42
C VAL A 176 -8.43 8.57 -4.83
N GLN A 177 -9.09 9.70 -5.06
CA GLN A 177 -8.43 10.99 -5.29
C GLN A 177 -7.62 11.44 -4.06
N LEU A 178 -8.15 11.25 -2.85
CA LEU A 178 -7.40 11.51 -1.63
C LEU A 178 -6.17 10.61 -1.52
N LEU A 179 -6.30 9.32 -1.82
CA LEU A 179 -5.16 8.39 -1.84
C LEU A 179 -4.11 8.79 -2.88
N LEU A 180 -4.52 9.29 -4.05
CA LEU A 180 -3.59 9.78 -5.07
C LEU A 180 -2.77 10.96 -4.54
N PHE A 181 -3.43 11.90 -3.85
CA PHE A 181 -2.77 13.01 -3.18
C PHE A 181 -1.79 12.55 -2.08
N GLU A 182 -2.19 11.60 -1.24
CA GLU A 182 -1.30 11.00 -0.23
C GLU A 182 -0.08 10.30 -0.85
N CYS A 183 -0.29 9.62 -1.99
CA CYS A 183 0.76 8.97 -2.77
C CYS A 183 1.78 10.00 -3.29
N GLU A 184 1.31 11.13 -3.83
CA GLU A 184 2.17 12.23 -4.28
C GLU A 184 2.94 12.87 -3.12
N GLN A 185 2.29 13.08 -1.98
CA GLN A 185 2.97 13.56 -0.78
C GLN A 185 4.08 12.61 -0.36
N ALA A 186 3.82 11.30 -0.27
CA ALA A 186 4.83 10.31 0.08
C ALA A 186 6.03 10.34 -0.88
N ARG A 187 5.78 10.53 -2.18
CA ARG A 187 6.83 10.73 -3.19
C ARG A 187 7.65 11.99 -2.91
N ASN A 188 7.01 13.10 -2.60
CA ASN A 188 7.70 14.37 -2.31
C ASN A 188 8.62 14.26 -1.10
N TYR A 189 8.18 13.55 -0.05
CA TYR A 189 9.02 13.27 1.12
C TYR A 189 10.27 12.47 0.73
N ILE A 190 10.15 11.45 -0.13
CA ILE A 190 11.31 10.70 -0.64
C ILE A 190 12.28 11.62 -1.38
N VAL A 191 11.78 12.42 -2.33
CA VAL A 191 12.61 13.33 -3.12
C VAL A 191 13.32 14.34 -2.22
N GLU A 192 12.63 14.88 -1.22
CA GLU A 192 13.22 15.84 -0.28
C GLU A 192 14.31 15.18 0.58
N ALA A 193 14.07 13.96 1.08
CA ALA A 193 15.05 13.21 1.86
C ALA A 193 16.33 12.94 1.05
N LEU A 194 16.18 12.53 -0.21
CA LEU A 194 17.29 12.29 -1.13
C LEU A 194 18.04 13.59 -1.45
N ARG A 195 17.35 14.71 -1.70
CA ARG A 195 17.99 16.02 -1.96
C ARG A 195 18.80 16.53 -0.76
N LYS A 196 18.28 16.36 0.46
CA LYS A 196 19.00 16.77 1.68
C LYS A 196 20.21 15.87 1.94
N SER A 197 20.22 14.63 1.47
CA SER A 197 21.37 13.73 1.60
C SER A 197 22.55 14.11 0.71
N THR A 198 22.30 14.69 -0.47
CA THR A 198 23.35 15.08 -1.43
C THR A 198 23.95 16.46 -1.13
N THR A 199 23.23 17.33 -0.42
CA THR A 199 23.69 18.68 -0.07
C THR A 199 24.54 18.71 1.21
N GLY A 200 24.46 17.67 2.03
CA GLY A 200 25.18 17.56 3.31
C GLY A 200 26.51 16.82 3.24
N ARG A 201 27.10 16.66 2.05
CA ARG A 201 28.35 15.92 1.83
C ARG A 201 29.46 16.84 1.34
#